data_AF-A0A7S2YP06-F1
#
_entry.id   AF-A0A7S2YP06-F1
#
_cell.length_a   1.000
_cell.length_b   1.000
_cell.length_c   1.000
_cell.angle_alpha   90.00
_cell.angle_beta   90.00
_cell.angle_gamma   90.00
#
_symmetry.space_group_name_H-M   'P 1'
#
loop_
_entity.id
_entity.type
_entity.pdbx_description
1 polymer ?
#
loop_
_entity_poly.entity_id
_entity_poly.type
_entity_poly.pdbx_seq_one_letter_code
_entity_poly.pdbx_strand_id
1 'polypeptide(L)'
;MSTQARGLQNFISDLRNAKGKEDERKRVDKELANIRKNFTPKGGKLSEDGSNPNLSSYARKKYVWKLVYIHILGYDVDFGHAEVLVLLRSSKYSEKHVGYTALSLLMRGDDPSMTSVRGTMVKDLTVPLQAGGKNSPPVDAAQCLALCATANISGLELIQSLHTEVLQTLVAKSSSANVKKKAALCLLRLVRTSAKVISGREFAPQVAQLLQDRHLGVLTSAMSLLYGLASQTPDDYESLIPYAVHILGMLVLKKACAREYLYYRTPSPWLQIKLLKFLQLYPHALNAKENGAAKEAAAGNGGAHISQLTSIISKVLTETDVSDSINKSNADHAILFEAVNLIVCWGASGPAQLREGAMKLLGKFISVREPNIRYLGL
;
A
#
# COMPACT_ATOMS: atom_id res chain seq x y z
N MET A 1 -26.20 3.79 -13.31
CA MET A 1 -26.30 5.26 -13.45
C MET A 1 -27.54 5.71 -12.66
N SER A 2 -27.55 6.50 -11.58
CA SER A 2 -26.55 7.16 -10.74
C SER A 2 -26.65 6.65 -9.29
N THR A 3 -25.60 6.04 -8.77
CA THR A 3 -25.49 5.57 -7.37
C THR A 3 -25.05 6.68 -6.41
N GLN A 4 -24.83 7.89 -6.92
CA GLN A 4 -24.50 9.07 -6.13
C GLN A 4 -25.78 9.71 -5.60
N ALA A 5 -25.85 9.93 -4.29
CA ALA A 5 -26.99 10.58 -3.67
C ALA A 5 -27.16 11.99 -4.24
N ARG A 6 -28.20 12.23 -5.05
CA ARG A 6 -28.54 13.56 -5.62
C ARG A 6 -28.48 14.68 -4.57
N GLY A 7 -28.89 14.39 -3.34
CA GLY A 7 -28.80 15.36 -2.24
C GLY A 7 -27.38 15.73 -1.78
N LEU A 8 -26.38 14.88 -1.97
CA LEU A 8 -24.96 15.22 -1.78
C LEU A 8 -24.47 16.13 -2.89
N GLN A 9 -24.77 15.79 -4.15
CA GLN A 9 -24.38 16.62 -5.30
C GLN A 9 -24.96 18.03 -5.21
N ASN A 10 -26.24 18.16 -4.84
CA ASN A 10 -26.87 19.46 -4.63
C ASN A 10 -26.15 20.27 -3.53
N PHE A 11 -25.80 19.63 -2.41
CA PHE A 11 -25.06 20.31 -1.33
C PHE A 11 -23.68 20.78 -1.78
N ILE A 12 -22.94 19.95 -2.51
CA ILE A 12 -21.63 20.33 -3.08
C ILE A 12 -21.81 21.49 -4.06
N SER A 13 -22.86 21.48 -4.90
CA SER A 13 -23.16 22.58 -5.81
C SER A 13 -23.49 23.87 -5.06
N ASP A 14 -24.26 23.81 -3.98
CA ASP A 14 -24.58 24.98 -3.15
C ASP A 14 -23.31 25.62 -2.58
N LEU A 15 -22.37 24.79 -2.08
CA LEU A 15 -21.10 25.27 -1.53
C LEU A 15 -20.19 25.88 -2.61
N ARG A 16 -20.12 25.27 -3.79
CA ARG A 16 -19.38 25.83 -4.93
C ARG A 16 -19.95 27.17 -5.42
N ASN A 17 -21.23 27.42 -5.17
CA ASN A 17 -21.90 28.67 -5.51
C ASN A 17 -21.85 29.71 -4.38
N ALA A 18 -21.21 29.41 -3.25
CA ALA A 18 -21.02 30.37 -2.17
C ALA A 18 -20.12 31.52 -2.63
N LYS A 19 -20.49 32.77 -2.32
CA LYS A 19 -19.76 33.96 -2.77
C LYS A 19 -18.54 34.28 -1.92
N GLY A 20 -18.41 33.64 -0.77
CA GLY A 20 -17.30 33.82 0.15
C GLY A 20 -17.35 32.84 1.33
N LYS A 21 -16.31 32.89 2.18
CA LYS A 21 -16.15 31.97 3.32
C LYS A 21 -17.31 32.02 4.32
N GLU A 22 -17.89 33.20 4.55
CA GLU A 22 -19.03 33.33 5.48
C GLU A 22 -20.29 32.64 4.95
N ASP A 23 -20.58 32.77 3.65
CA ASP A 23 -21.73 32.13 3.02
C ASP A 23 -21.58 30.62 3.00
N GLU A 24 -20.36 30.13 2.73
CA GLU A 24 -20.02 28.73 2.82
C GLU A 24 -20.25 28.20 4.24
N ARG A 25 -19.72 28.90 5.26
CA ARG A 25 -19.90 28.53 6.67
C ARG A 25 -21.37 28.49 7.07
N LYS A 26 -22.15 29.51 6.73
CA LYS A 26 -23.62 29.53 6.97
C LYS A 26 -24.32 28.34 6.32
N ARG A 27 -23.93 27.98 5.10
CA ARG A 27 -24.50 26.83 4.37
C ARG A 27 -24.12 25.50 5.01
N VAL A 28 -22.88 25.37 5.50
CA VAL A 28 -22.38 24.21 6.25
C VAL A 28 -23.14 24.07 7.57
N ASP A 29 -23.23 25.13 8.38
CA ASP A 29 -23.92 25.12 9.67
C ASP A 29 -25.40 24.72 9.52
N LYS A 30 -26.07 25.25 8.49
CA LYS A 30 -27.45 24.88 8.15
C LYS A 30 -27.57 23.39 7.80
N GLU A 31 -26.60 22.84 7.06
CA GLU A 31 -26.61 21.41 6.72
C GLU A 31 -26.31 20.53 7.94
N LEU A 32 -25.35 20.91 8.79
CA LEU A 32 -25.05 20.20 10.04
C LEU A 32 -26.27 20.15 10.95
N ALA A 33 -26.97 21.27 11.13
CA ALA A 33 -28.22 21.31 11.91
C ALA A 33 -29.31 20.41 11.30
N ASN A 34 -29.45 20.41 9.97
CA ASN A 34 -30.36 19.51 9.28
C ASN A 34 -29.99 18.03 9.50
N ILE A 35 -28.71 17.67 9.41
CA ILE A 35 -28.26 16.30 9.64
C ILE A 35 -28.52 15.87 11.09
N ARG A 36 -28.17 16.71 12.09
CA ARG A 36 -28.47 16.44 13.52
C ARG A 36 -29.95 16.15 13.74
N LYS A 37 -30.83 16.97 13.14
CA LYS A 37 -32.28 16.77 13.21
C LYS A 37 -32.74 15.44 12.58
N ASN A 38 -32.10 14.98 11.51
CA ASN A 38 -32.44 13.72 10.86
C ASN A 38 -31.85 12.49 11.59
N PHE A 39 -30.75 12.65 12.32
CA PHE A 39 -30.19 11.60 13.18
C PHE A 39 -30.93 11.49 14.52
N THR A 40 -31.82 12.44 14.82
CA THR A 40 -32.73 12.35 15.97
C THR A 40 -34.10 11.87 15.49
N PRO A 41 -34.63 10.73 15.97
CA PRO A 41 -35.95 10.25 15.57
C PRO A 41 -37.05 11.24 15.98
N LYS A 42 -38.01 11.49 15.09
CA LYS A 42 -39.18 12.33 15.40
C LYS A 42 -40.12 11.57 16.33
N GLY A 43 -40.21 11.99 17.59
CA GLY A 43 -41.15 11.43 18.58
C GLY A 43 -40.80 10.03 19.09
N GLY A 44 -39.56 9.57 18.91
CA GLY A 44 -39.10 8.25 19.34
C GLY A 44 -37.78 8.32 20.11
N LYS A 45 -37.36 7.18 20.68
CA LYS A 45 -36.06 7.02 21.33
C LYS A 45 -35.00 6.61 20.31
N LEU A 46 -33.76 7.00 20.54
CA LEU A 46 -32.60 6.45 19.83
C LEU A 46 -32.48 4.95 20.13
N SER A 47 -31.88 4.21 19.20
CA SER A 47 -31.44 2.84 19.47
C SER A 47 -30.39 2.82 20.59
N GLU A 48 -30.17 1.67 21.21
CA GLU A 48 -29.18 1.52 22.29
C GLU A 48 -27.76 1.93 21.87
N ASP A 49 -27.45 1.81 20.57
CA ASP A 49 -26.19 2.25 19.97
C ASP A 49 -26.14 3.74 19.60
N GLY A 50 -27.16 4.51 19.97
CA GLY A 50 -27.28 5.95 19.71
C GLY A 50 -27.67 6.32 18.27
N SER A 51 -28.06 5.35 17.44
CA SER A 51 -28.49 5.60 16.06
C SER A 51 -30.00 5.83 15.92
N ASN A 52 -30.42 6.43 14.81
CA ASN A 52 -31.82 6.57 14.44
C ASN A 52 -32.32 5.30 13.72
N PRO A 53 -33.20 4.50 14.33
CA PRO A 53 -33.72 3.28 13.71
C PRO A 53 -34.61 3.57 12.49
N ASN A 54 -35.24 4.75 12.45
CA ASN A 54 -36.17 5.13 11.39
C ASN A 54 -35.48 5.70 10.14
N LEU A 55 -34.15 5.83 10.17
CA LEU A 55 -33.40 6.36 9.06
C LEU A 55 -33.18 5.30 7.97
N SER A 56 -33.67 5.57 6.76
CA SER A 56 -33.49 4.66 5.64
C SER A 56 -32.00 4.53 5.25
N SER A 57 -31.62 3.38 4.71
CA SER A 57 -30.27 3.10 4.18
C SER A 57 -29.76 4.21 3.26
N TYR A 58 -30.61 4.68 2.33
CA TYR A 58 -30.25 5.77 1.42
C TYR A 58 -29.99 7.08 2.16
N ALA A 59 -30.87 7.45 3.09
CA ALA A 59 -30.73 8.69 3.85
C ALA A 59 -29.49 8.67 4.76
N ARG A 60 -29.24 7.55 5.44
CA ARG A 60 -28.06 7.35 6.28
C ARG A 60 -26.76 7.52 5.49
N LYS A 61 -26.61 6.80 4.38
CA LYS A 61 -25.45 6.95 3.48
C LYS A 61 -25.28 8.37 2.98
N LYS A 62 -26.37 9.02 2.54
CA LYS A 62 -26.34 10.40 2.05
C LYS A 62 -25.82 11.37 3.11
N TYR A 63 -26.33 11.29 4.34
CA TYR A 63 -25.94 12.20 5.41
C TYR A 63 -24.51 11.95 5.91
N VAL A 64 -24.10 10.68 6.04
CA VAL A 64 -22.71 10.34 6.40
C VAL A 64 -21.74 10.86 5.34
N TRP A 65 -22.05 10.76 4.04
CA TRP A 65 -21.21 11.36 3.00
C TRP A 65 -21.12 12.89 3.10
N LYS A 66 -22.21 13.57 3.49
CA LYS A 66 -22.16 15.02 3.72
C LYS A 66 -21.24 15.36 4.89
N LEU A 67 -21.30 14.59 5.98
CA LEU A 67 -20.39 14.78 7.13
C LEU A 67 -18.92 14.58 6.72
N VAL A 68 -18.62 13.52 5.97
CA VAL A 68 -17.28 13.30 5.41
C VAL A 68 -16.83 14.47 4.54
N TYR A 69 -17.70 14.98 3.66
CA TYR A 69 -17.38 16.12 2.82
C TYR A 69 -17.11 17.40 3.63
N ILE A 70 -17.93 17.67 4.64
CA ILE A 70 -17.77 18.82 5.54
C ILE A 70 -16.43 18.73 6.31
N HIS A 71 -16.08 17.53 6.78
CA HIS A 71 -14.79 17.29 7.42
C HIS A 71 -13.60 17.54 6.47
N ILE A 72 -13.69 17.08 5.21
CA ILE A 72 -12.65 17.32 4.20
C ILE A 72 -12.48 18.80 3.88
N LEU A 73 -13.55 19.61 3.98
CA LEU A 73 -13.46 21.07 3.85
C LEU A 73 -12.76 21.76 5.04
N GLY A 74 -12.47 21.02 6.11
CA GLY A 74 -11.79 21.53 7.30
C GLY A 74 -12.72 22.02 8.40
N TYR A 75 -14.02 21.69 8.35
CA TYR A 75 -14.96 21.98 9.43
C TYR A 75 -15.00 20.81 10.42
N ASP A 76 -15.14 21.13 11.70
CA ASP A 76 -15.23 20.13 12.76
C ASP A 76 -16.54 19.34 12.67
N VAL A 77 -16.42 18.01 12.82
CA VAL A 77 -17.54 17.07 12.85
C VAL A 77 -17.41 16.21 14.10
N ASP A 78 -18.23 16.47 15.11
CA ASP A 78 -18.19 15.85 16.43
C ASP A 78 -19.32 14.83 16.68
N PHE A 79 -20.15 14.54 15.67
CA PHE A 79 -21.32 13.69 15.79
C PHE A 79 -21.53 12.81 14.55
N GLY A 80 -22.47 11.86 14.67
CA GLY A 80 -22.82 10.94 13.59
C GLY A 80 -22.05 9.61 13.62
N HIS A 81 -21.15 9.41 14.59
CA HIS A 81 -20.42 8.17 14.81
C HIS A 81 -21.34 6.94 14.89
N ALA A 82 -22.46 7.03 15.63
CA ALA A 82 -23.43 5.95 15.71
C ALA A 82 -23.96 5.49 14.32
N GLU A 83 -24.25 6.45 13.43
CA GLU A 83 -24.72 6.15 12.07
C GLU A 83 -23.63 5.52 11.20
N VAL A 84 -22.37 5.93 11.40
CA VAL A 84 -21.20 5.29 10.77
C VAL A 84 -21.08 3.83 11.22
N LEU A 85 -21.25 3.54 12.51
CA LEU A 85 -21.19 2.18 13.06
C LEU A 85 -22.33 1.29 12.56
N VAL A 86 -23.52 1.84 12.33
CA VAL A 86 -24.62 1.10 11.68
C VAL A 86 -24.25 0.71 10.25
N LEU A 87 -23.69 1.65 9.47
CA LEU A 87 -23.25 1.36 8.09
C LEU A 87 -22.10 0.34 8.06
N LEU A 88 -21.16 0.42 9.01
CA LEU A 88 -20.04 -0.50 9.16
C LEU A 88 -20.50 -1.95 9.37
N ARG A 89 -21.49 -2.14 10.26
CA ARG A 89 -22.05 -3.46 10.60
C ARG A 89 -22.98 -4.04 9.54
N SER A 90 -23.35 -3.26 8.52
CA SER A 90 -24.24 -3.70 7.45
C SER A 90 -23.65 -4.86 6.64
N SER A 91 -24.51 -5.79 6.21
CA SER A 91 -24.14 -6.83 5.24
C SER A 91 -24.10 -6.31 3.80
N LYS A 92 -24.67 -5.13 3.53
CA LYS A 92 -24.68 -4.53 2.19
C LYS A 92 -23.38 -3.79 1.95
N TYR A 93 -22.62 -4.21 0.95
CA TYR A 93 -21.35 -3.56 0.58
C TYR A 93 -21.48 -2.05 0.35
N SER A 94 -22.56 -1.60 -0.29
CA SER A 94 -22.78 -0.16 -0.53
C SER A 94 -22.90 0.67 0.75
N GLU A 95 -23.30 0.07 1.87
CA GLU A 95 -23.34 0.71 3.18
C GLU A 95 -22.00 0.56 3.89
N LYS A 96 -21.47 -0.67 3.93
CA LYS A 96 -20.17 -1.00 4.51
C LYS A 96 -19.03 -0.14 3.95
N HIS A 97 -19.01 0.10 2.63
CA HIS A 97 -18.05 1.00 1.98
C HIS A 97 -18.12 2.43 2.54
N VAL A 98 -19.32 2.98 2.76
CA VAL A 98 -19.49 4.31 3.35
C VAL A 98 -19.05 4.30 4.81
N GLY A 99 -19.44 3.26 5.56
CA GLY A 99 -19.04 3.07 6.95
C GLY A 99 -17.52 3.06 7.13
N TYR A 100 -16.80 2.22 6.38
CA TYR A 100 -15.33 2.13 6.44
C TYR A 100 -14.62 3.40 5.97
N THR A 101 -15.14 4.07 4.94
CA THR A 101 -14.55 5.34 4.48
C THR A 101 -14.72 6.43 5.54
N ALA A 102 -15.93 6.56 6.10
CA ALA A 102 -16.21 7.54 7.15
C ALA A 102 -15.44 7.22 8.44
N LEU A 103 -15.35 5.95 8.82
CA LEU A 103 -14.53 5.48 9.94
C LEU A 103 -13.06 5.91 9.80
N SER A 104 -12.50 5.79 8.60
CA SER A 104 -11.09 6.13 8.33
C SER A 104 -10.79 7.63 8.37
N LEU A 105 -11.81 8.49 8.34
CA LEU A 105 -11.67 9.94 8.27
C LEU A 105 -12.17 10.65 9.52
N LEU A 106 -13.28 10.19 10.09
CA LEU A 106 -13.98 10.87 11.18
C LEU A 106 -13.60 10.35 12.56
N MET A 107 -13.14 9.09 12.67
CA MET A 107 -12.87 8.46 13.96
C MET A 107 -11.37 8.33 14.25
N ARG A 108 -11.05 8.40 15.54
CA ARG A 108 -9.70 8.21 16.07
C ARG A 108 -9.59 6.86 16.78
N GLY A 109 -8.39 6.31 16.83
CA GLY A 109 -8.15 4.98 17.39
C GLY A 109 -8.35 4.85 18.91
N ASP A 110 -8.57 5.96 19.62
CA ASP A 110 -8.85 6.05 21.05
C ASP A 110 -10.34 6.26 21.37
N ASP A 111 -11.22 6.27 20.36
CA ASP A 111 -12.66 6.39 20.57
C ASP A 111 -13.23 5.20 21.37
N PRO A 112 -14.14 5.41 22.35
CA PRO A 112 -14.73 4.33 23.16
C PRO A 112 -15.45 3.24 22.33
N SER A 113 -15.89 3.59 21.12
CA SER A 113 -16.55 2.67 20.19
C SER A 113 -15.58 1.71 19.48
N MET A 114 -14.26 1.88 19.66
CA MET A 114 -13.24 1.14 18.91
C MET A 114 -13.26 -0.36 19.19
N THR A 115 -13.64 -0.79 20.39
CA THR A 115 -13.84 -2.20 20.72
C THR A 115 -14.90 -2.87 19.82
N SER A 116 -16.00 -2.17 19.54
CA SER A 116 -17.07 -2.69 18.66
C SER A 116 -16.65 -2.71 17.20
N VAL A 117 -15.94 -1.65 16.78
CA VAL A 117 -15.36 -1.57 15.43
C VAL A 117 -14.38 -2.71 15.19
N ARG A 118 -13.48 -2.99 16.15
CA ARG A 118 -12.54 -4.10 16.08
C ARG A 118 -13.25 -5.42 15.81
N GLY A 119 -14.31 -5.74 16.58
CA GLY A 119 -15.08 -6.96 16.37
C GLY A 119 -15.68 -7.07 14.96
N THR A 120 -16.13 -5.94 14.41
CA THR A 120 -16.64 -5.88 13.03
C THR A 120 -15.52 -6.06 12.00
N MET A 121 -14.35 -5.46 12.22
CA MET A 121 -13.18 -5.58 11.34
C MET A 121 -12.64 -7.01 11.31
N VAL A 122 -12.49 -7.66 12.46
CA VAL A 122 -12.07 -9.07 12.55
C VAL A 122 -13.06 -9.95 11.80
N LYS A 123 -14.37 -9.73 11.98
CA LYS A 123 -15.40 -10.46 11.25
C LYS A 123 -15.27 -10.27 9.73
N ASP A 124 -15.09 -9.03 9.27
CA ASP A 124 -14.96 -8.73 7.84
C ASP A 124 -13.64 -9.24 7.22
N LEU A 125 -12.58 -9.38 8.03
CA LEU A 125 -11.30 -9.98 7.62
C LEU A 125 -11.38 -11.50 7.51
N THR A 126 -12.07 -12.16 8.44
CA THR A 126 -12.09 -13.62 8.59
C THR A 126 -13.27 -14.29 7.90
N VAL A 127 -14.38 -13.59 7.71
CA VAL A 127 -15.59 -14.10 7.07
C VAL A 127 -15.82 -13.35 5.74
N PRO A 128 -15.51 -13.99 4.59
CA PRO A 128 -15.76 -13.38 3.29
C PRO A 128 -17.24 -13.07 3.07
N LEU A 129 -17.54 -12.05 2.27
CA LEU A 129 -18.93 -11.79 1.86
C LEU A 129 -19.44 -12.96 1.04
N GLN A 130 -20.71 -13.34 1.23
CA GLN A 130 -21.31 -14.37 0.39
C GLN A 130 -21.24 -13.96 -1.09
N ALA A 131 -20.83 -14.89 -1.94
CA ALA A 131 -20.82 -14.69 -3.38
C ALA A 131 -22.26 -14.41 -3.85
N GLY A 132 -22.51 -13.21 -4.35
CA GLY A 132 -23.77 -12.86 -4.97
C GLY A 132 -23.75 -13.09 -6.49
N GLY A 133 -24.86 -12.79 -7.15
CA GLY A 133 -24.97 -12.86 -8.62
C GLY A 133 -24.06 -11.86 -9.35
N LYS A 134 -24.12 -11.82 -10.69
CA LYS A 134 -23.23 -11.01 -11.57
C LYS A 134 -23.00 -9.53 -11.21
N ASN A 135 -23.87 -8.91 -10.42
CA ASN A 135 -23.76 -7.50 -9.99
C ASN A 135 -23.39 -7.32 -8.52
N SER A 136 -23.01 -8.40 -7.82
CA SER A 136 -22.56 -8.31 -6.43
C SER A 136 -21.12 -7.79 -6.36
N PRO A 137 -20.74 -7.13 -5.25
CA PRO A 137 -19.34 -6.85 -4.97
C PRO A 137 -18.51 -8.15 -4.97
N PRO A 138 -17.20 -8.07 -5.22
CA PRO A 138 -16.29 -9.19 -5.00
C PRO A 138 -16.43 -9.75 -3.57
N VAL A 139 -16.28 -11.07 -3.44
CA VAL A 139 -16.36 -11.82 -2.16
C VAL A 139 -15.37 -11.28 -1.12
N ASP A 140 -14.23 -10.79 -1.58
CA ASP A 140 -13.13 -10.25 -0.79
C ASP A 140 -13.21 -8.73 -0.55
N ALA A 141 -14.30 -8.09 -0.99
CA ALA A 141 -14.42 -6.63 -0.93
C ALA A 141 -14.51 -6.12 0.51
N ALA A 142 -15.14 -6.86 1.42
CA ALA A 142 -15.18 -6.51 2.85
C ALA A 142 -13.79 -6.61 3.49
N GLN A 143 -13.03 -7.68 3.20
CA GLN A 143 -11.65 -7.82 3.67
C GLN A 143 -10.80 -6.64 3.18
N CYS A 144 -10.95 -6.25 1.91
CA CYS A 144 -10.25 -5.09 1.36
C CYS A 144 -10.59 -3.77 2.07
N LEU A 145 -11.87 -3.55 2.41
CA LEU A 145 -12.29 -2.36 3.15
C LEU A 145 -11.73 -2.35 4.58
N ALA A 146 -11.80 -3.48 5.28
CA ALA A 146 -11.25 -3.62 6.63
C ALA A 146 -9.74 -3.35 6.64
N LEU A 147 -8.97 -3.97 5.73
CA LEU A 147 -7.52 -3.75 5.61
C LEU A 147 -7.18 -2.29 5.29
N CYS A 148 -7.91 -1.64 4.38
CA CYS A 148 -7.71 -0.23 4.08
C CYS A 148 -7.98 0.65 5.31
N ALA A 149 -9.05 0.38 6.04
CA ALA A 149 -9.39 1.14 7.23
C ALA A 149 -8.35 0.94 8.35
N THR A 150 -7.92 -0.29 8.59
CA THR A 150 -6.83 -0.58 9.55
C THR A 150 -5.56 0.20 9.22
N ALA A 151 -5.20 0.31 7.93
CA ALA A 151 -4.01 1.03 7.52
C ALA A 151 -4.14 2.56 7.66
N ASN A 152 -5.37 3.10 7.63
CA ASN A 152 -5.63 4.55 7.64
C ASN A 152 -6.00 5.10 9.03
N ILE A 153 -6.59 4.28 9.90
CA ILE A 153 -6.93 4.68 11.26
C ILE A 153 -5.63 4.78 12.08
N SER A 154 -5.51 5.85 12.86
CA SER A 154 -4.38 6.08 13.76
C SER A 154 -4.74 5.66 15.18
N GLY A 155 -3.98 4.75 15.79
CA GLY A 155 -4.12 4.37 17.21
C GLY A 155 -3.40 3.06 17.56
N LEU A 156 -2.59 3.08 18.61
CA LEU A 156 -1.78 1.92 19.02
C LEU A 156 -2.61 0.71 19.45
N GLU A 157 -3.76 0.94 20.08
CA GLU A 157 -4.65 -0.14 20.56
C GLU A 157 -5.20 -0.99 19.41
N LEU A 158 -5.71 -0.33 18.36
CA LEU A 158 -6.21 -1.02 17.18
C LEU A 158 -5.09 -1.82 16.49
N ILE A 159 -3.90 -1.23 16.39
CA ILE A 159 -2.71 -1.84 15.78
C ILE A 159 -2.27 -3.10 16.52
N GLN A 160 -2.20 -3.03 17.85
CA GLN A 160 -1.87 -4.19 18.68
C GLN A 160 -2.92 -5.28 18.57
N SER A 161 -4.19 -4.93 18.36
CA SER A 161 -5.27 -5.92 18.35
C SER A 161 -5.54 -6.61 17.01
N LEU A 162 -5.10 -6.05 15.86
CA LEU A 162 -5.43 -6.58 14.52
C LEU A 162 -4.24 -7.19 13.76
N HIS A 163 -3.02 -7.08 14.28
CA HIS A 163 -1.82 -7.51 13.56
C HIS A 163 -1.86 -9.01 13.19
N THR A 164 -2.34 -9.86 14.11
CA THR A 164 -2.44 -11.31 13.91
C THR A 164 -3.40 -11.65 12.76
N GLU A 165 -4.57 -11.04 12.73
CA GLU A 165 -5.59 -11.26 11.71
C GLU A 165 -5.11 -10.76 10.33
N VAL A 166 -4.42 -9.61 10.30
CA VAL A 166 -3.83 -9.08 9.06
C VAL A 166 -2.75 -10.02 8.53
N LEU A 167 -1.89 -10.54 9.41
CA LEU A 167 -0.86 -11.50 9.06
C LEU A 167 -1.46 -12.81 8.53
N GLN A 168 -2.43 -13.39 9.24
CA GLN A 168 -3.13 -14.60 8.81
C GLN A 168 -3.81 -14.39 7.44
N THR A 169 -4.45 -13.24 7.24
CA THR A 169 -5.08 -12.86 5.98
C THR A 169 -4.05 -12.74 4.85
N LEU A 170 -2.85 -12.23 5.13
CA LEU A 170 -1.77 -12.11 4.14
C LEU A 170 -1.24 -13.48 3.67
N VAL A 171 -1.04 -14.41 4.60
CA VAL A 171 -0.41 -15.71 4.30
C VAL A 171 -1.41 -16.80 3.87
N ALA A 172 -2.70 -16.57 4.08
CA ALA A 172 -3.74 -17.51 3.69
C ALA A 172 -3.73 -17.78 2.19
N LYS A 173 -3.74 -19.07 1.82
CA LYS A 173 -3.78 -19.52 0.41
C LYS A 173 -5.08 -19.12 -0.30
N SER A 174 -6.17 -19.00 0.45
CA SER A 174 -7.49 -18.59 -0.05
C SER A 174 -7.57 -17.09 -0.36
N SER A 175 -6.64 -16.28 0.14
CA SER A 175 -6.65 -14.83 -0.07
C SER A 175 -6.36 -14.48 -1.52
N SER A 176 -7.22 -13.62 -2.08
CA SER A 176 -7.04 -13.10 -3.43
C SER A 176 -5.79 -12.23 -3.54
N ALA A 177 -5.33 -11.99 -4.77
CA ALA A 177 -4.23 -11.05 -5.01
C ALA A 177 -4.53 -9.64 -4.47
N ASN A 178 -5.77 -9.17 -4.51
CA ASN A 178 -6.14 -7.84 -4.01
C ASN A 178 -6.08 -7.75 -2.49
N VAL A 179 -6.51 -8.81 -1.80
CA VAL A 179 -6.40 -8.95 -0.35
C VAL A 179 -4.93 -8.97 0.05
N LYS A 180 -4.10 -9.84 -0.56
CA LYS A 180 -2.67 -9.93 -0.23
C LYS A 180 -1.93 -8.60 -0.42
N LYS A 181 -2.20 -7.86 -1.50
CA LYS A 181 -1.64 -6.51 -1.73
C LYS A 181 -1.93 -5.58 -0.56
N LYS A 182 -3.21 -5.50 -0.17
CA LYS A 182 -3.68 -4.61 0.90
C LYS A 182 -3.18 -5.07 2.26
N ALA A 183 -3.15 -6.38 2.52
CA ALA A 183 -2.68 -6.95 3.76
C ALA A 183 -1.18 -6.70 3.96
N ALA A 184 -0.36 -6.83 2.91
CA ALA A 184 1.07 -6.54 2.99
C ALA A 184 1.35 -5.07 3.32
N LEU A 185 0.63 -4.13 2.68
CA LEU A 185 0.79 -2.69 2.95
C LEU A 185 0.19 -2.27 4.29
N CYS A 186 -0.92 -2.88 4.70
CA CYS A 186 -1.49 -2.71 6.03
C CYS A 186 -0.49 -3.17 7.09
N LEU A 187 0.07 -4.38 6.95
CA LEU A 187 1.06 -4.92 7.87
C LEU A 187 2.31 -4.03 7.94
N LEU A 188 2.79 -3.52 6.80
CA LEU A 188 3.89 -2.55 6.76
C LEU A 188 3.57 -1.28 7.56
N ARG A 189 2.34 -0.77 7.48
CA ARG A 189 1.91 0.38 8.29
C ARG A 189 1.89 0.04 9.78
N LEU A 190 1.44 -1.15 10.17
CA LEU A 190 1.45 -1.63 11.56
C LEU A 190 2.89 -1.71 12.09
N VAL A 191 3.80 -2.34 11.33
CA VAL A 191 5.24 -2.45 11.64
C VAL A 191 5.85 -1.07 11.89
N ARG A 192 5.59 -0.09 11.01
CA ARG A 192 6.11 1.28 11.15
C ARG A 192 5.56 2.04 12.35
N THR A 193 4.41 1.63 12.88
CA THR A 193 3.79 2.30 14.02
C THR A 193 4.17 1.65 15.34
N SER A 194 4.37 0.33 15.36
CA SER A 194 4.84 -0.41 16.53
C SER A 194 5.73 -1.58 16.10
N ALA A 195 7.03 -1.34 15.97
CA ALA A 195 8.02 -2.33 15.55
C ALA A 195 7.96 -3.62 16.39
N LYS A 196 7.77 -3.50 17.71
CA LYS A 196 7.79 -4.62 18.67
C LYS A 196 6.70 -5.69 18.44
N VAL A 197 5.63 -5.38 17.70
CA VAL A 197 4.47 -6.27 17.55
C VAL A 197 4.67 -7.24 16.38
N ILE A 198 5.43 -6.86 15.35
CA ILE A 198 5.70 -7.68 14.17
C ILE A 198 7.20 -7.54 13.87
N SER A 199 8.01 -8.36 14.53
CA SER A 199 9.46 -8.36 14.37
C SER A 199 10.00 -9.78 14.39
N GLY A 200 11.06 -10.02 13.61
CA GLY A 200 11.94 -11.17 13.78
C GLY A 200 12.06 -12.10 12.58
N ARG A 201 13.10 -12.93 12.65
CA ARG A 201 13.47 -13.99 11.70
C ARG A 201 12.34 -14.98 11.39
N GLU A 202 11.44 -15.22 12.33
CA GLU A 202 10.33 -16.17 12.17
C GLU A 202 9.35 -15.79 11.07
N PHE A 203 9.36 -14.53 10.62
CA PHE A 203 8.51 -14.06 9.54
C PHE A 203 9.15 -14.20 8.14
N ALA A 204 10.45 -14.46 8.05
CA ALA A 204 11.15 -14.61 6.78
C ALA A 204 10.56 -15.73 5.88
N PRO A 205 10.17 -16.92 6.40
CA PRO A 205 9.55 -17.97 5.58
C PRO A 205 8.23 -17.54 4.91
N GLN A 206 7.40 -16.78 5.61
CA GLN A 206 6.11 -16.28 5.13
C GLN A 206 6.34 -15.24 4.04
N VAL A 207 7.33 -14.36 4.20
CA VAL A 207 7.72 -13.42 3.14
C VAL A 207 8.30 -14.18 1.94
N ALA A 208 9.13 -15.20 2.15
CA ALA A 208 9.64 -16.04 1.07
C ALA A 208 8.52 -16.69 0.24
N GLN A 209 7.44 -17.13 0.89
CA GLN A 209 6.25 -17.65 0.20
C GLN A 209 5.55 -16.56 -0.63
N LEU A 210 5.45 -15.33 -0.12
CA LEU A 210 4.87 -14.21 -0.88
C LEU A 210 5.72 -13.82 -2.09
N LEU A 211 7.05 -13.91 -1.99
CA LEU A 211 7.98 -13.64 -3.10
C LEU A 211 7.91 -14.68 -4.23
N GLN A 212 7.24 -15.81 -4.01
CA GLN A 212 6.97 -16.83 -5.02
C GLN A 212 5.61 -16.64 -5.72
N ASP A 213 4.83 -15.61 -5.35
CA ASP A 213 3.54 -15.34 -5.97
C ASP A 213 3.72 -14.89 -7.45
N ARG A 214 2.88 -15.40 -8.35
CA ARG A 214 2.94 -15.07 -9.78
C ARG A 214 2.45 -13.65 -10.08
N HIS A 215 1.63 -13.09 -9.19
CA HIS A 215 0.98 -11.82 -9.43
C HIS A 215 1.92 -10.65 -9.06
N LEU A 216 2.42 -9.91 -10.05
CA LEU A 216 3.41 -8.83 -9.87
C LEU A 216 2.99 -7.73 -8.88
N GLY A 217 1.68 -7.42 -8.77
CA GLY A 217 1.18 -6.50 -7.74
C GLY A 217 1.33 -7.02 -6.30
N VAL A 218 1.23 -8.34 -6.09
CA VAL A 218 1.49 -8.97 -4.78
C VAL A 218 2.98 -8.85 -4.48
N LEU A 219 3.85 -9.20 -5.43
CA LEU A 219 5.30 -9.02 -5.30
C LEU A 219 5.68 -7.57 -4.97
N THR A 220 5.06 -6.59 -5.63
CA THR A 220 5.30 -5.16 -5.38
C THR A 220 4.96 -4.74 -3.95
N SER A 221 3.85 -5.27 -3.42
CA SER A 221 3.39 -4.98 -2.05
C SER A 221 4.25 -5.74 -1.03
N ALA A 222 4.57 -7.01 -1.30
CA ALA A 222 5.45 -7.84 -0.49
C ALA A 222 6.86 -7.28 -0.40
N MET A 223 7.43 -6.77 -1.50
CA MET A 223 8.73 -6.09 -1.48
C MET A 223 8.71 -4.81 -0.65
N SER A 224 7.59 -4.09 -0.61
CA SER A 224 7.45 -2.90 0.24
C SER A 224 7.44 -3.27 1.72
N LEU A 225 6.73 -4.35 2.07
CA LEU A 225 6.72 -4.93 3.42
C LEU A 225 8.12 -5.43 3.81
N LEU A 226 8.74 -6.25 2.96
CA LEU A 226 10.08 -6.79 3.17
C LEU A 226 11.10 -5.68 3.38
N TYR A 227 11.13 -4.65 2.52
CA TYR A 227 12.04 -3.52 2.70
C TYR A 227 11.84 -2.83 4.05
N GLY A 228 10.59 -2.63 4.50
CA GLY A 228 10.30 -2.01 5.79
C GLY A 228 10.72 -2.85 7.00
N LEU A 229 10.69 -4.17 6.89
CA LEU A 229 11.17 -5.10 7.92
C LEU A 229 12.70 -5.19 7.92
N ALA A 230 13.29 -5.44 6.75
CA ALA A 230 14.73 -5.54 6.58
C ALA A 230 15.48 -4.25 6.90
N SER A 231 14.84 -3.08 6.75
CA SER A 231 15.46 -1.80 7.18
C SER A 231 15.61 -1.70 8.71
N GLN A 232 14.92 -2.53 9.49
CA GLN A 232 15.02 -2.57 10.96
C GLN A 232 15.94 -3.69 11.42
N THR A 233 15.81 -4.88 10.84
CA THR A 233 16.66 -6.05 11.14
C THR A 233 17.16 -6.71 9.86
N PRO A 234 18.20 -6.15 9.19
CA PRO A 234 18.70 -6.69 7.92
C PRO A 234 19.07 -8.17 8.01
N ASP A 235 19.81 -8.57 9.04
CA ASP A 235 20.33 -9.94 9.22
C ASP A 235 19.24 -11.03 9.23
N ASP A 236 18.01 -10.69 9.62
CA ASP A 236 16.90 -11.64 9.66
C ASP A 236 16.38 -12.00 8.27
N TYR A 237 16.58 -11.12 7.28
CA TYR A 237 15.99 -11.23 5.95
C TYR A 237 17.02 -11.42 4.83
N GLU A 238 18.31 -11.55 5.16
CA GLU A 238 19.39 -11.81 4.20
C GLU A 238 19.13 -13.07 3.36
N SER A 239 18.53 -14.10 3.96
CA SER A 239 18.13 -15.35 3.27
C SER A 239 17.17 -15.15 2.09
N LEU A 240 16.54 -13.96 1.97
CA LEU A 240 15.58 -13.63 0.91
C LEU A 240 16.23 -13.00 -0.34
N ILE A 241 17.52 -12.68 -0.29
CA ILE A 241 18.27 -12.11 -1.44
C ILE A 241 18.11 -12.95 -2.73
N PRO A 242 18.24 -14.29 -2.71
CA PRO A 242 18.10 -15.08 -3.93
C PRO A 242 16.72 -14.93 -4.60
N TYR A 243 15.64 -14.75 -3.84
CA TYR A 243 14.31 -14.52 -4.37
C TYR A 243 14.22 -13.16 -5.08
N ALA A 244 14.75 -12.11 -4.46
CA ALA A 244 14.76 -10.77 -5.07
C ALA A 244 15.55 -10.75 -6.39
N VAL A 245 16.73 -11.38 -6.40
CA VAL A 245 17.55 -11.51 -7.63
C VAL A 245 16.84 -12.33 -8.70
N HIS A 246 16.16 -13.41 -8.31
CA HIS A 246 15.39 -14.23 -9.26
C HIS A 246 14.29 -13.41 -9.94
N ILE A 247 13.45 -12.71 -9.16
CA ILE A 247 12.36 -11.87 -9.69
C ILE A 247 12.93 -10.78 -10.60
N LEU A 248 14.01 -10.11 -10.18
CA LEU A 248 14.65 -9.08 -10.99
C LEU A 248 15.18 -9.64 -12.32
N GLY A 249 15.76 -10.84 -12.31
CA GLY A 249 16.21 -11.54 -13.52
C GLY A 249 15.07 -11.90 -14.46
N MET A 250 13.92 -12.32 -13.94
CA MET A 250 12.73 -12.57 -14.75
C MET A 250 12.26 -11.30 -15.49
N LEU A 251 12.30 -10.14 -14.82
CA LEU A 251 11.87 -8.86 -15.39
C LEU A 251 12.89 -8.27 -16.36
N VAL A 252 14.19 -8.31 -16.02
CA VAL A 252 15.26 -7.64 -16.79
C VAL A 252 15.78 -8.52 -17.92
N LEU A 253 16.16 -9.76 -17.60
CA LEU A 253 16.80 -10.65 -18.56
C LEU A 253 15.78 -11.29 -19.50
N LYS A 254 14.69 -11.84 -18.93
CA LYS A 254 13.67 -12.59 -19.68
C LYS A 254 12.48 -11.76 -20.13
N LYS A 255 12.35 -10.51 -19.65
CA LYS A 255 11.20 -9.62 -19.90
C LYS A 255 9.85 -10.30 -19.59
N ALA A 256 9.84 -11.23 -18.64
CA ALA A 256 8.66 -12.02 -18.28
C ALA A 256 7.70 -11.16 -17.44
N CYS A 257 6.71 -10.58 -18.11
CA CYS A 257 5.78 -9.64 -17.50
C CYS A 257 4.43 -9.68 -18.24
N ALA A 258 3.35 -9.77 -17.49
CA ALA A 258 2.01 -9.69 -18.06
C ALA A 258 1.75 -8.28 -18.63
N ARG A 259 0.92 -8.19 -19.68
CA ARG A 259 0.74 -6.94 -20.46
C ARG A 259 0.26 -5.78 -19.61
N GLU A 260 -0.57 -6.05 -18.60
CA GLU A 260 -1.10 -5.06 -17.66
C GLU A 260 -0.03 -4.47 -16.72
N TYR A 261 1.16 -5.07 -16.63
CA TYR A 261 2.30 -4.57 -15.86
C TYR A 261 3.41 -3.98 -16.74
N LEU A 262 3.20 -3.91 -18.06
CA LEU A 262 4.09 -3.17 -18.95
C LEU A 262 3.77 -1.68 -18.87
N TYR A 263 4.75 -0.87 -18.49
CA TYR A 263 4.66 0.58 -18.53
C TYR A 263 5.53 1.10 -19.68
N TYR A 264 4.91 1.59 -20.76
CA TYR A 264 5.64 2.02 -21.97
C TYR A 264 6.69 1.00 -22.47
N ARG A 265 6.30 -0.28 -22.52
CA ARG A 265 7.15 -1.44 -22.87
C ARG A 265 8.25 -1.80 -21.85
N THR A 266 8.34 -1.07 -20.74
CA THR A 266 9.24 -1.41 -19.63
C THR A 266 8.53 -2.35 -18.64
N PRO A 267 9.08 -3.55 -18.36
CA PRO A 267 8.45 -4.52 -17.46
C PRO A 267 8.44 -4.07 -16.00
N SER A 268 7.28 -3.74 -15.43
CA SER A 268 7.11 -3.48 -13.99
C SER A 268 8.22 -2.62 -13.35
N PRO A 269 8.47 -1.39 -13.83
CA PRO A 269 9.62 -0.58 -13.42
C PRO A 269 9.69 -0.36 -11.90
N TRP A 270 8.54 -0.10 -11.26
CA TRP A 270 8.48 0.13 -9.81
C TRP A 270 8.80 -1.12 -8.97
N LEU A 271 8.54 -2.33 -9.49
CA LEU A 271 8.95 -3.56 -8.82
C LEU A 271 10.46 -3.73 -8.94
N GLN A 272 11.05 -3.47 -10.11
CA GLN A 272 12.51 -3.50 -10.28
C GLN A 272 13.22 -2.54 -9.31
N ILE A 273 12.73 -1.30 -9.20
CA ILE A 273 13.27 -0.31 -8.25
C ILE A 273 13.20 -0.81 -6.80
N LYS A 274 12.06 -1.39 -6.38
CA LYS A 274 11.92 -1.94 -5.02
C LYS A 274 12.86 -3.11 -4.75
N LEU A 275 13.09 -3.96 -5.74
CA LEU A 275 14.05 -5.07 -5.65
C LEU A 275 15.47 -4.53 -5.47
N LEU A 276 15.88 -3.55 -6.28
CA LEU A 276 17.19 -2.90 -6.18
C LEU A 276 17.39 -2.22 -4.82
N LYS A 277 16.39 -1.49 -4.30
CA LYS A 277 16.44 -0.88 -2.96
C LYS A 277 16.61 -1.90 -1.83
N PHE A 278 15.94 -3.05 -1.92
CA PHE A 278 16.14 -4.12 -0.95
C PHE A 278 17.57 -4.66 -0.99
N LEU A 279 18.13 -4.86 -2.19
CA LEU A 279 19.51 -5.34 -2.36
C LEU A 279 20.55 -4.35 -1.82
N GLN A 280 20.27 -3.04 -1.82
CA GLN A 280 21.15 -2.03 -1.24
C GLN A 280 21.36 -2.18 0.27
N LEU A 281 20.44 -2.87 0.98
CA LEU A 281 20.60 -3.13 2.42
C LEU A 281 21.71 -4.16 2.72
N TYR A 282 22.21 -4.86 1.71
CA TYR A 282 23.18 -5.96 1.86
C TYR A 282 24.45 -5.74 1.02
N PRO A 283 25.25 -4.70 1.31
CA PRO A 283 26.43 -4.38 0.52
C PRO A 283 27.49 -5.50 0.54
N HIS A 284 27.54 -6.28 1.64
CA HIS A 284 28.51 -7.36 1.83
C HIS A 284 28.03 -8.74 1.36
N ALA A 285 26.76 -8.89 0.94
CA ALA A 285 26.24 -10.18 0.48
C ALA A 285 26.91 -10.67 -0.82
N LEU A 286 27.63 -9.80 -1.53
CA LEU A 286 28.46 -10.18 -2.67
C LEU A 286 29.81 -10.80 -2.26
N ASN A 287 30.24 -10.66 -1.00
CA ASN A 287 31.58 -11.00 -0.51
C ASN A 287 31.71 -12.44 0.00
N ALA A 288 31.10 -13.41 -0.68
CA ALA A 288 31.24 -14.84 -0.35
C ALA A 288 32.69 -15.39 -0.47
N LYS A 289 33.72 -14.53 -0.59
CA LYS A 289 35.11 -14.90 -0.88
C LYS A 289 36.16 -14.57 0.19
N GLU A 290 35.90 -13.80 1.24
CA GLU A 290 37.01 -13.31 2.09
C GLU A 290 37.12 -13.88 3.51
N ASN A 291 36.07 -14.44 4.10
CA ASN A 291 36.21 -15.14 5.39
C ASN A 291 36.36 -16.64 5.15
N GLY A 292 37.54 -17.18 5.47
CA GLY A 292 37.95 -18.59 5.26
C GLY A 292 37.03 -19.68 5.84
N ALA A 293 35.95 -19.31 6.54
CA ALA A 293 34.87 -20.20 6.95
C ALA A 293 33.81 -20.47 5.85
N ALA A 294 33.79 -19.69 4.76
CA ALA A 294 32.79 -19.79 3.70
C ALA A 294 33.14 -20.78 2.57
N LYS A 295 34.20 -21.57 2.71
CA LYS A 295 34.58 -22.58 1.70
C LYS A 295 33.60 -23.76 1.62
N GLU A 296 32.87 -24.06 2.69
CA GLU A 296 31.88 -25.16 2.68
C GLU A 296 30.49 -24.71 2.19
N ALA A 297 30.11 -23.44 2.39
CA ALA A 297 28.83 -22.91 1.88
C ALA A 297 28.87 -22.55 0.38
N ALA A 298 30.05 -22.28 -0.19
CA ALA A 298 30.22 -21.99 -1.62
C ALA A 298 30.09 -23.23 -2.53
N ALA A 299 30.04 -24.44 -1.96
CA ALA A 299 29.88 -25.69 -2.70
C ALA A 299 28.42 -26.01 -3.09
N GLY A 300 27.44 -25.21 -2.66
CA GLY A 300 26.03 -25.39 -3.03
C GLY A 300 25.33 -24.08 -3.35
N ASN A 301 25.04 -23.80 -4.63
CA ASN A 301 24.14 -22.73 -5.15
C ASN A 301 24.33 -21.26 -4.66
N GLY A 302 25.18 -20.98 -3.67
CA GLY A 302 25.34 -19.67 -3.03
C GLY A 302 26.00 -18.61 -3.91
N GLY A 303 26.75 -19.00 -4.95
CA GLY A 303 27.34 -18.04 -5.90
C GLY A 303 26.47 -17.71 -7.12
N ALA A 304 25.45 -18.53 -7.42
CA ALA A 304 24.71 -18.43 -8.68
C ALA A 304 23.90 -17.13 -8.77
N HIS A 305 23.27 -16.73 -7.66
CA HIS A 305 22.49 -15.49 -7.60
C HIS A 305 23.40 -14.24 -7.69
N ILE A 306 24.63 -14.28 -7.17
CA ILE A 306 25.61 -13.18 -7.29
C ILE A 306 26.00 -12.97 -8.77
N SER A 307 26.32 -14.04 -9.49
CA SER A 307 26.62 -13.98 -10.93
C SER A 307 25.43 -13.48 -11.75
N GLN A 308 24.22 -13.96 -11.42
CA GLN A 308 22.99 -13.50 -12.04
C GLN A 308 22.75 -12.01 -11.79
N LEU A 309 22.95 -11.53 -10.56
CA LEU A 309 22.80 -10.12 -10.21
C LEU A 309 23.79 -9.25 -10.99
N THR A 310 25.06 -9.69 -11.09
CA THR A 310 26.07 -8.99 -11.90
C THR A 310 25.65 -8.87 -13.36
N SER A 311 25.10 -9.94 -13.95
CA SER A 311 24.58 -9.94 -15.32
C SER A 311 23.37 -9.00 -15.49
N ILE A 312 22.45 -9.00 -14.53
CA ILE A 312 21.29 -8.10 -14.50
C ILE A 312 21.74 -6.64 -14.51
N ILE A 313 22.62 -6.26 -13.58
CA ILE A 313 23.08 -4.88 -13.45
C ILE A 313 23.85 -4.45 -14.70
N SER A 314 24.73 -5.31 -15.23
CA SER A 314 25.43 -5.05 -16.49
C SER A 314 24.45 -4.74 -17.62
N LYS A 315 23.38 -5.57 -17.79
CA LYS A 315 22.34 -5.35 -18.79
C LYS A 315 21.61 -4.02 -18.60
N VAL A 316 21.30 -3.63 -17.36
CA VAL A 316 20.66 -2.34 -17.05
C VAL A 316 21.57 -1.18 -17.44
N LEU A 317 22.88 -1.25 -17.15
CA LEU A 317 23.83 -0.20 -17.52
C LEU A 317 23.99 -0.07 -19.05
N THR A 318 23.93 -1.18 -19.79
CA THR A 318 24.20 -1.17 -21.25
C THR A 318 22.96 -0.95 -22.12
N GLU A 319 21.78 -1.42 -21.70
CA GLU A 319 20.54 -1.39 -22.51
C GLU A 319 19.54 -0.30 -22.07
N THR A 320 19.97 0.68 -21.27
CA THR A 320 19.13 1.84 -20.96
C THR A 320 19.24 2.87 -22.09
N ASP A 321 18.30 2.79 -23.03
CA ASP A 321 18.22 3.70 -24.18
C ASP A 321 17.42 4.97 -23.87
N VAL A 322 17.87 6.09 -24.44
CA VAL A 322 17.07 7.32 -24.48
C VAL A 322 15.95 7.12 -25.50
N SER A 323 14.71 7.19 -25.02
CA SER A 323 13.52 7.08 -25.86
C SER A 323 12.91 8.45 -26.13
N ASP A 324 12.32 8.64 -27.31
CA ASP A 324 11.49 9.82 -27.62
C ASP A 324 10.30 10.00 -26.67
N SER A 325 9.84 8.90 -26.06
CA SER A 325 8.82 8.95 -25.01
C SER A 325 9.46 9.32 -23.68
N ILE A 326 9.15 10.52 -23.18
CA ILE A 326 9.56 11.00 -21.86
C ILE A 326 9.16 10.00 -20.76
N ASN A 327 7.96 9.40 -20.85
CA ASN A 327 7.50 8.43 -19.86
C ASN A 327 8.32 7.14 -19.87
N LYS A 328 8.70 6.66 -21.05
CA LYS A 328 9.59 5.50 -21.17
C LYS A 328 10.98 5.85 -20.64
N SER A 329 11.53 6.98 -21.10
CA SER A 329 12.83 7.47 -20.68
C SER A 329 12.90 7.57 -19.15
N ASN A 330 11.92 8.22 -18.50
CA ASN A 330 11.89 8.36 -17.05
C ASN A 330 11.82 7.01 -16.31
N ALA A 331 11.03 6.06 -16.81
CA ALA A 331 10.90 4.74 -16.19
C ALA A 331 12.21 3.95 -16.27
N ASP A 332 12.88 3.96 -17.42
CA ASP A 332 14.14 3.25 -17.62
C ASP A 332 15.29 3.92 -16.85
N HIS A 333 15.39 5.25 -16.88
CA HIS A 333 16.37 5.98 -16.09
C HIS A 333 16.16 5.79 -14.59
N ALA A 334 14.92 5.70 -14.10
CA ALA A 334 14.65 5.42 -12.69
C ALA A 334 15.19 4.04 -12.27
N ILE A 335 15.09 3.03 -13.12
CA ILE A 335 15.71 1.71 -12.88
C ILE A 335 17.24 1.83 -12.90
N LEU A 336 17.78 2.55 -13.89
CA LEU A 336 19.21 2.75 -14.06
C LEU A 336 19.84 3.44 -12.85
N PHE A 337 19.27 4.55 -12.39
CA PHE A 337 19.77 5.28 -11.22
C PHE A 337 19.73 4.41 -9.96
N GLU A 338 18.68 3.59 -9.79
CA GLU A 338 18.61 2.67 -8.65
C GLU A 338 19.67 1.55 -8.73
N ALA A 339 20.01 1.11 -9.95
CA ALA A 339 21.10 0.16 -10.18
C ALA A 339 22.48 0.81 -9.94
N VAL A 340 22.66 2.08 -10.31
CA VAL A 340 23.86 2.87 -9.99
C VAL A 340 24.00 3.04 -8.47
N ASN A 341 22.92 3.36 -7.76
CA ASN A 341 22.92 3.44 -6.29
C ASN A 341 23.35 2.11 -5.66
N LEU A 342 22.87 0.97 -6.19
CA LEU A 342 23.30 -0.34 -5.72
C LEU A 342 24.81 -0.57 -5.92
N ILE A 343 25.37 -0.16 -7.06
CA ILE A 343 26.81 -0.23 -7.31
C ILE A 343 27.59 0.66 -6.33
N VAL A 344 27.08 1.85 -6.03
CA VAL A 344 27.68 2.78 -5.05
C VAL A 344 27.66 2.15 -3.66
N CYS A 345 26.55 1.54 -3.24
CA CYS A 345 26.45 0.82 -1.96
C CYS A 345 27.45 -0.33 -1.84
N TRP A 346 27.72 -1.06 -2.93
CA TRP A 346 28.75 -2.11 -2.92
C TRP A 346 30.17 -1.55 -2.77
N GLY A 347 30.42 -0.30 -3.17
CA GLY A 347 31.71 0.35 -3.03
C GLY A 347 32.87 -0.50 -3.58
N ALA A 348 33.99 -0.53 -2.87
CA ALA A 348 35.19 -1.28 -3.25
C ALA A 348 34.96 -2.81 -3.36
N SER A 349 33.97 -3.35 -2.65
CA SER A 349 33.61 -4.77 -2.67
C SER A 349 32.90 -5.22 -3.96
N GLY A 350 32.30 -4.28 -4.70
CA GLY A 350 31.59 -4.60 -5.95
C GLY A 350 32.52 -4.91 -7.14
N PRO A 351 31.97 -5.48 -8.24
CA PRO A 351 32.74 -5.70 -9.47
C PRO A 351 33.27 -4.39 -10.08
N ALA A 352 34.59 -4.30 -10.30
CA ALA A 352 35.24 -3.11 -10.83
C ALA A 352 34.64 -2.62 -12.16
N GLN A 353 34.28 -3.56 -13.04
CA GLN A 353 33.67 -3.27 -14.34
C GLN A 353 32.34 -2.52 -14.21
N LEU A 354 31.51 -2.87 -13.22
CA LEU A 354 30.23 -2.19 -12.98
C LEU A 354 30.45 -0.78 -12.42
N ARG A 355 31.44 -0.61 -11.53
CA ARG A 355 31.83 0.72 -11.02
C ARG A 355 32.30 1.64 -12.14
N GLU A 356 33.19 1.15 -12.99
CA GLU A 356 33.67 1.91 -14.16
C GLU A 356 32.54 2.29 -15.11
N GLY A 357 31.61 1.35 -15.37
CA GLY A 357 30.42 1.61 -16.18
C GLY A 357 29.51 2.70 -15.57
N ALA A 358 29.24 2.61 -14.27
CA ALA A 358 28.45 3.60 -13.55
C ALA A 358 29.10 5.00 -13.56
N MET A 359 30.41 5.09 -13.30
CA MET A 359 31.14 6.36 -13.35
C MET A 359 31.08 7.01 -14.73
N LYS A 360 31.25 6.23 -15.81
CA LYS A 360 31.14 6.74 -17.19
C LYS A 360 29.74 7.27 -17.50
N LEU A 361 28.69 6.58 -17.04
CA LEU A 361 27.30 7.01 -17.22
C LEU A 361 26.99 8.31 -16.46
N LEU A 362 27.39 8.40 -15.20
CA LEU A 362 27.23 9.63 -14.40
C LEU A 362 27.93 10.83 -15.05
N GLY A 363 29.18 10.65 -15.51
CA GLY A 363 29.92 11.67 -16.25
C GLY A 363 29.18 12.14 -17.53
N LYS A 364 28.53 11.22 -18.24
CA LYS A 364 27.70 11.55 -19.40
C LYS A 364 26.46 12.35 -18.98
N PHE A 365 25.78 11.99 -17.89
CA PHE A 365 24.57 12.66 -17.41
C PHE A 365 24.78 14.11 -17.00
N ILE A 366 25.95 14.46 -16.46
CA ILE A 366 26.30 15.86 -16.15
C ILE A 366 26.26 16.74 -17.40
N SER A 367 26.56 16.17 -18.57
CA SER A 367 26.56 16.88 -19.86
C SER A 367 25.20 16.84 -20.59
N VAL A 368 24.19 16.12 -20.07
CA VAL A 368 22.87 16.01 -20.70
C VAL A 368 22.12 17.33 -20.59
N ARG A 369 21.35 17.69 -21.63
CA ARG A 369 20.55 18.93 -21.68
C ARG A 369 19.36 18.91 -20.73
N GLU A 370 18.77 17.75 -20.50
CA GLU A 370 17.62 17.59 -19.61
C GLU A 370 18.00 17.88 -18.14
N PRO A 371 17.43 18.91 -17.49
CA PRO A 371 17.83 19.33 -16.15
C PRO A 371 17.66 18.25 -15.09
N ASN A 372 16.61 17.43 -15.17
CA ASN A 372 16.33 16.37 -14.20
C ASN A 372 17.40 15.28 -14.25
N ILE A 373 17.77 14.82 -15.45
CA ILE A 373 18.81 13.80 -15.64
C ILE A 373 20.17 14.35 -15.23
N ARG A 374 20.45 15.62 -15.55
CA ARG A 374 21.67 16.30 -15.09
C ARG A 374 21.72 16.36 -13.57
N TYR A 375 20.64 16.77 -12.92
CA TYR A 375 20.56 16.87 -11.46
C TYR A 375 20.76 15.52 -10.78
N LEU A 376 20.16 14.45 -11.32
CA LEU A 376 20.35 13.09 -10.79
C LEU A 376 21.74 12.50 -11.06
N GLY A 377 22.47 13.04 -12.04
CA GLY A 377 23.85 12.65 -12.34
C GLY A 377 24.92 13.35 -11.51
N LEU A 378 24.56 14.47 -10.85
CA LEU A 378 25.39 15.17 -9.87
C LEU A 378 25.29 14.47 -8.51
#